data_AF-E7A098-F1
#
_entry.id   AF-E7A098-F1
#
_cell.length_a   1.000
_cell.length_b   1.000
_cell.length_c   1.000
_cell.angle_alpha   90.00
_cell.angle_beta   90.00
_cell.angle_gamma   90.00
#
_symmetry.space_group_name_H-M   'P 1'
#
loop_
_entity.id
_entity.type
_entity.pdbx_description
1 polymer ?
#
loop_
_entity_poly.entity_id
_entity_poly.type
_entity_poly.pdbx_seq_one_letter_code
_entity_poly.pdbx_strand_id
1 'polypeptide(L)'
;MNYSSLVYFALRLEVIWMICSAYVSYASGTNPMPEVVLQAGPSAQFLWEKVQEGSIYKSLPPLYANDQEAWTSFLGSEGRGILQSYYSFNFNSLRFFDLLSTNQPQATSLGSHVQTKAVAEHLVGAFATKQPRTLAERMAERSAAARSAAERSAAESRAAESRAAESRAAESRAAESRAEERRAAERRDWGKTLKLG
;
A
#
# COMPACT_ATOMS: atom_id res chain seq x y z
N MET A 1 14.00 8.66 50.29
CA MET A 1 13.01 7.93 49.48
C MET A 1 13.73 6.79 48.79
N ASN A 2 13.36 5.54 49.08
CA ASN A 2 14.11 4.36 48.65
C ASN A 2 13.72 3.99 47.21
N TYR A 3 14.67 4.04 46.30
CA TYR A 3 14.47 3.68 44.88
C TYR A 3 13.86 2.27 44.71
N SER A 4 14.13 1.34 45.63
CA SER A 4 13.53 0.00 45.62
C SER A 4 12.01 -0.02 45.75
N SER A 5 11.38 0.92 46.47
CA SER A 5 9.92 0.92 46.59
C SER A 5 9.26 1.41 45.31
N LEU A 6 9.84 2.42 44.64
CA LEU A 6 9.33 2.95 43.38
C LEU A 6 9.41 1.92 42.24
N VAL A 7 10.52 1.19 42.14
CA VAL A 7 10.68 0.13 41.12
C VAL A 7 9.67 -1.00 41.35
N TYR A 8 9.41 -1.37 42.61
CA TYR A 8 8.45 -2.42 42.94
C TYR A 8 7.00 -2.02 42.63
N PHE A 9 6.63 -0.76 42.84
CA PHE A 9 5.32 -0.24 42.46
C PHE A 9 5.14 -0.20 40.93
N ALA A 10 6.16 0.20 40.18
CA ALA A 10 6.12 0.23 38.72
C ALA A 10 5.92 -1.18 38.12
N LEU A 11 6.69 -2.18 38.60
CA LEU A 11 6.54 -3.56 38.13
C LEU A 11 5.16 -4.16 38.45
N ARG A 12 4.56 -3.82 39.59
CA ARG A 12 3.20 -4.29 39.92
C ARG A 12 2.13 -3.66 39.04
N LEU A 13 2.27 -2.38 38.67
CA LEU A 13 1.33 -1.71 37.77
C LEU A 13 1.33 -2.33 36.38
N GLU A 14 2.50 -2.68 35.82
CA GLU A 14 2.61 -3.35 34.53
C GLU A 14 1.95 -4.74 34.52
N VAL A 15 2.15 -5.53 35.57
CA VAL A 15 1.53 -6.87 35.69
C VAL A 15 0.01 -6.75 35.84
N ILE A 16 -0.48 -5.81 36.65
CA ILE A 16 -1.92 -5.57 36.80
C ILE A 16 -2.52 -5.08 35.47
N TRP A 17 -1.84 -4.21 34.74
CA TRP A 17 -2.29 -3.74 33.43
C TRP A 17 -2.36 -4.88 32.41
N MET A 18 -1.36 -5.76 32.36
CA MET A 18 -1.39 -6.97 31.52
C MET A 18 -2.52 -7.94 31.89
N ILE A 19 -2.78 -8.15 33.17
CA ILE A 19 -3.87 -9.05 33.60
C ILE A 19 -5.23 -8.42 33.30
N CYS A 20 -5.39 -7.12 33.53
CA CYS A 20 -6.63 -6.40 33.24
C CYS A 20 -6.92 -6.37 31.73
N SER A 21 -5.92 -6.21 30.86
CA SER A 21 -6.14 -6.22 29.40
C SER A 21 -6.57 -7.59 28.89
N ALA A 22 -6.00 -8.67 29.44
CA ALA A 22 -6.44 -10.04 29.13
C ALA A 22 -7.87 -10.32 29.64
N TYR A 23 -8.21 -9.87 30.85
CA TYR A 23 -9.54 -10.11 31.44
C TYR A 23 -10.63 -9.27 30.78
N VAL A 24 -10.34 -8.02 30.42
CA VAL A 24 -11.27 -7.17 29.64
C VAL A 24 -11.55 -7.82 28.28
N SER A 25 -10.55 -8.38 27.62
CA SER A 25 -10.72 -9.11 26.34
C SER A 25 -11.61 -10.35 26.50
N TYR A 26 -11.47 -11.08 27.62
CA TYR A 26 -12.33 -12.23 27.92
C TYR A 26 -13.77 -11.81 28.23
N ALA A 27 -13.97 -10.70 28.94
CA ALA A 27 -15.29 -10.20 29.33
C ALA A 27 -16.05 -9.53 28.17
N SER A 28 -15.36 -8.95 27.20
CA SER A 28 -15.98 -8.34 26.01
C SER A 28 -16.31 -9.35 24.91
N GLY A 29 -15.88 -10.61 25.02
CA GLY A 29 -16.16 -11.67 24.04
C GLY A 29 -15.55 -11.40 22.66
N THR A 30 -14.61 -10.46 22.56
CA THR A 30 -13.91 -10.09 21.34
C THR A 30 -12.51 -10.70 21.34
N ASN A 31 -12.23 -11.54 20.34
CA ASN A 31 -10.90 -12.08 20.16
C ASN A 31 -9.97 -10.95 19.70
N PRO A 32 -8.76 -10.81 20.30
CA PRO A 32 -7.80 -9.81 19.86
C PRO A 32 -7.46 -10.06 18.39
N MET A 33 -7.32 -8.97 17.63
CA MET A 33 -7.03 -9.05 16.21
C MET A 33 -5.65 -9.70 15.97
N PRO A 34 -5.55 -10.78 15.19
CA PRO A 34 -4.28 -11.45 14.91
C PRO A 34 -3.32 -10.53 14.16
N GLU A 35 -2.02 -10.69 14.42
CA GLU A 35 -0.95 -9.91 13.75
C GLU A 35 -1.02 -10.03 12.22
N VAL A 36 -1.38 -11.21 11.70
CA VAL A 36 -1.57 -11.41 10.26
C VAL A 36 -2.67 -10.52 9.67
N VAL A 37 -3.75 -10.29 10.42
CA VAL A 37 -4.85 -9.39 10.01
C VAL A 37 -4.42 -7.94 10.07
N LEU A 38 -3.66 -7.56 11.10
CA LEU A 38 -3.07 -6.22 11.21
C LEU A 38 -2.17 -5.91 10.00
N GLN A 39 -1.34 -6.86 9.59
CA GLN A 39 -0.41 -6.69 8.47
C GLN A 39 -1.07 -6.74 7.08
N ALA A 40 -2.21 -7.43 6.95
CA ALA A 40 -2.92 -7.61 5.69
C ALA A 40 -3.62 -6.34 5.17
N GLY A 41 -3.76 -5.32 6.02
CA GLY A 41 -4.27 -3.99 5.64
C GLY A 41 -5.71 -3.71 6.06
N PRO A 42 -6.23 -2.51 5.74
CA PRO A 42 -7.48 -2.00 6.31
C PRO A 42 -8.73 -2.85 6.00
N SER A 43 -8.80 -3.48 4.84
CA SER A 43 -9.95 -4.32 4.46
C SER A 43 -10.05 -5.59 5.30
N ALA A 44 -8.92 -6.25 5.59
CA ALA A 44 -8.87 -7.41 6.48
C ALA A 44 -9.20 -7.04 7.92
N GLN A 45 -8.66 -5.91 8.41
CA GLN A 45 -8.97 -5.38 9.75
C GLN A 45 -10.47 -5.06 9.90
N PHE A 46 -11.06 -4.41 8.89
CA PHE A 46 -12.50 -4.15 8.85
C PHE A 46 -13.33 -5.44 8.88
N LEU A 47 -12.97 -6.43 8.05
CA LEU A 47 -13.67 -7.71 8.05
C LEU A 47 -13.57 -8.40 9.42
N TRP A 48 -12.41 -8.35 10.08
CA TRP A 48 -12.21 -8.92 11.41
C TRP A 48 -13.10 -8.25 12.46
N GLU A 49 -13.14 -6.92 12.48
CA GLU A 49 -14.01 -6.14 13.36
C GLU A 49 -15.48 -6.54 13.17
N LYS A 50 -15.95 -6.64 11.93
CA LYS A 50 -17.32 -7.06 11.64
C LYS A 50 -17.61 -8.49 12.07
N VAL A 51 -16.65 -9.40 11.94
CA VAL A 51 -16.78 -10.75 12.47
C VAL A 51 -16.89 -10.74 14.00
N GLN A 52 -16.17 -9.85 14.69
CA GLN A 52 -16.31 -9.67 16.14
C GLN A 52 -17.70 -9.14 16.52
N GLU A 53 -18.29 -8.27 15.69
CA GLU A 53 -19.70 -7.82 15.81
C GLU A 53 -20.73 -8.90 15.43
N GLY A 54 -20.30 -10.09 15.02
CA GLY A 54 -21.18 -11.18 14.63
C GLY A 54 -21.78 -11.00 13.23
N SER A 55 -21.09 -10.29 12.34
CA SER A 55 -21.48 -10.12 10.94
C SER A 55 -20.35 -10.46 9.98
N ILE A 56 -20.65 -11.07 8.83
CA ILE A 56 -19.68 -11.26 7.75
C ILE A 56 -20.15 -10.54 6.49
N TYR A 57 -19.23 -9.88 5.80
CA TYR A 57 -19.51 -9.10 4.61
C TYR A 57 -19.11 -9.88 3.35
N LYS A 58 -20.04 -10.03 2.41
CA LYS A 58 -19.77 -10.60 1.09
C LYS A 58 -19.25 -9.54 0.13
N SER A 59 -19.76 -8.32 0.26
CA SER A 59 -19.29 -7.15 -0.46
C SER A 59 -18.65 -6.19 0.52
N LEU A 60 -17.42 -5.79 0.24
CA LEU A 60 -16.74 -4.74 0.97
C LEU A 60 -17.40 -3.38 0.68
N PRO A 61 -17.41 -2.47 1.66
CA PRO A 61 -17.78 -1.08 1.46
C PRO A 61 -16.99 -0.42 0.30
N PRO A 62 -17.54 0.64 -0.35
CA PRO A 62 -16.85 1.33 -1.45
C PRO A 62 -15.43 1.83 -1.10
N LEU A 63 -15.17 2.13 0.17
CA LEU A 63 -13.84 2.50 0.67
C LEU A 63 -12.77 1.44 0.39
N TYR A 64 -13.16 0.17 0.31
CA TYR A 64 -12.29 -0.97 0.07
C TYR A 64 -12.55 -1.65 -1.28
N ALA A 65 -13.12 -0.92 -2.25
CA ALA A 65 -13.45 -1.47 -3.57
C ALA A 65 -12.25 -2.09 -4.29
N ASN A 66 -11.03 -1.60 -4.03
CA ASN A 66 -9.79 -2.14 -4.60
C ASN A 66 -9.50 -3.59 -4.18
N ASP A 67 -9.98 -4.00 -3.01
CA ASP A 67 -9.78 -5.36 -2.49
C ASP A 67 -11.00 -6.26 -2.73
N GLN A 68 -12.08 -5.72 -3.34
CA GLN A 68 -13.33 -6.44 -3.56
C GLN A 68 -13.14 -7.66 -4.46
N GLU A 69 -12.38 -7.51 -5.55
CA GLU A 69 -12.10 -8.62 -6.48
C GLU A 69 -11.27 -9.73 -5.82
N ALA A 70 -10.28 -9.35 -5.01
CA ALA A 70 -9.48 -10.31 -4.25
C ALA A 70 -10.34 -11.06 -3.23
N TRP A 71 -11.21 -10.36 -2.52
CA TRP A 71 -12.12 -10.95 -1.54
C TRP A 71 -13.13 -11.90 -2.19
N THR A 72 -13.77 -11.51 -3.29
CA THR A 72 -14.74 -12.38 -3.99
C THR A 72 -14.07 -13.59 -4.62
N SER A 73 -12.88 -13.41 -5.20
CA SER A 73 -12.07 -14.51 -5.74
C SER A 73 -11.66 -15.51 -4.64
N PHE A 74 -11.22 -15.00 -3.49
CA PHE A 74 -10.89 -15.82 -2.32
C PHE A 74 -12.12 -16.61 -1.82
N LEU A 75 -13.26 -15.95 -1.63
CA LEU A 75 -14.50 -16.62 -1.20
C LEU A 75 -14.95 -17.68 -2.21
N GLY A 76 -14.77 -17.44 -3.51
CA GLY A 76 -15.11 -18.37 -4.58
C GLY A 76 -14.22 -19.61 -4.64
N SER A 77 -12.98 -19.51 -4.14
CA SER A 77 -11.94 -20.53 -4.21
C SER A 77 -11.59 -21.11 -2.83
N GLU A 78 -10.53 -20.64 -2.18
CA GLU A 78 -10.03 -21.17 -0.90
C GLU A 78 -11.05 -21.01 0.24
N GLY A 79 -11.77 -19.88 0.28
CA GLY A 79 -12.81 -19.64 1.27
C GLY A 79 -13.91 -20.68 1.21
N ARG A 80 -14.30 -21.13 0.01
CA ARG A 80 -15.23 -22.25 -0.18
C ARG A 80 -14.70 -23.54 0.44
N GLY A 81 -13.41 -23.85 0.27
CA GLY A 81 -12.78 -25.03 0.86
C GLY A 81 -12.80 -25.01 2.39
N ILE A 82 -12.49 -23.87 3.00
CA ILE A 82 -12.55 -23.67 4.45
C ILE A 82 -13.97 -23.92 4.97
N LEU A 83 -14.96 -23.32 4.31
CA LEU A 83 -16.36 -23.51 4.66
C LEU A 83 -16.76 -24.97 4.54
N GLN A 84 -16.49 -25.60 3.39
CA GLN A 84 -16.85 -27.00 3.15
C GLN A 84 -16.19 -27.94 4.18
N SER A 85 -14.93 -27.70 4.55
CA SER A 85 -14.23 -28.49 5.57
C SER A 85 -14.88 -28.37 6.95
N TYR A 86 -15.22 -27.15 7.36
CA TYR A 86 -15.84 -26.92 8.67
C TYR A 86 -17.22 -27.59 8.80
N TYR A 87 -17.96 -27.53 7.71
CA TYR A 87 -19.36 -27.85 7.68
C TYR A 87 -19.66 -29.28 7.26
N SER A 88 -18.78 -29.93 6.50
CA SER A 88 -18.85 -31.39 6.26
C SER A 88 -18.76 -32.18 7.56
N PHE A 89 -18.11 -31.62 8.58
CA PHE A 89 -18.03 -32.20 9.92
C PHE A 89 -19.30 -31.99 10.75
N ASN A 90 -20.08 -30.94 10.46
CA ASN A 90 -21.28 -30.56 11.21
C ASN A 90 -22.52 -30.73 10.32
N PHE A 91 -23.23 -31.87 10.47
CA PHE A 91 -24.33 -32.40 9.64
C PHE A 91 -25.52 -31.48 9.24
N ASN A 92 -25.53 -30.18 9.57
CA ASN A 92 -26.62 -29.22 9.26
C ASN A 92 -26.22 -28.07 8.30
N SER A 93 -25.14 -28.27 7.53
CA SER A 93 -24.35 -27.21 6.89
C SER A 93 -24.92 -26.44 5.70
N LEU A 94 -25.75 -27.06 4.85
CA LEU A 94 -25.93 -26.56 3.47
C LEU A 94 -26.46 -25.11 3.42
N ARG A 95 -27.16 -24.68 4.49
CA ARG A 95 -27.69 -23.33 4.64
C ARG A 95 -26.65 -22.22 4.66
N PHE A 96 -25.46 -22.43 5.23
CA PHE A 96 -24.49 -21.35 5.33
C PHE A 96 -23.88 -20.99 3.97
N PHE A 97 -23.66 -22.01 3.13
CA PHE A 97 -23.17 -21.78 1.79
C PHE A 97 -24.24 -21.10 0.92
N ASP A 98 -25.51 -21.48 1.09
CA ASP A 98 -26.63 -20.81 0.43
C ASP A 98 -26.75 -19.34 0.86
N LEU A 99 -26.50 -19.02 2.13
CA LEU A 99 -26.47 -17.63 2.62
C LEU A 99 -25.39 -16.78 1.95
N LEU A 100 -24.19 -17.34 1.73
CA LEU A 100 -23.11 -16.64 1.03
C LEU A 100 -23.29 -16.64 -0.49
N SER A 101 -24.00 -17.61 -1.06
CA SER A 101 -24.17 -17.75 -2.51
C SER A 101 -25.36 -16.96 -3.06
N THR A 102 -26.45 -16.85 -2.30
CA THR A 102 -27.65 -16.14 -2.74
C THR A 102 -27.44 -14.62 -2.84
N ASN A 103 -28.34 -13.95 -3.56
CA ASN A 103 -28.37 -12.50 -3.82
C ASN A 103 -28.82 -11.71 -2.56
N GLN A 104 -28.29 -12.08 -1.40
CA GLN A 104 -28.60 -11.57 -0.08
C GLN A 104 -27.89 -10.22 0.19
N PRO A 105 -28.35 -9.43 1.19
CA PRO A 105 -27.73 -8.18 1.61
C PRO A 105 -26.21 -8.28 1.84
N GLN A 106 -25.54 -7.14 1.70
CA GLN A 106 -24.06 -7.02 1.75
C GLN A 106 -23.43 -7.58 3.04
N ALA A 107 -24.18 -7.57 4.15
CA ALA A 107 -23.80 -8.13 5.44
C ALA A 107 -24.79 -9.20 5.85
N THR A 108 -24.27 -10.33 6.33
CA THR A 108 -25.07 -11.42 6.91
C THR A 108 -24.73 -11.55 8.38
N SER A 109 -25.74 -11.54 9.25
CA SER A 109 -25.54 -11.82 10.67
C SER A 109 -25.22 -13.30 10.87
N LEU A 110 -24.15 -13.59 11.61
CA LEU A 110 -23.65 -14.93 11.91
C LEU A 110 -24.52 -15.67 12.96
N GLY A 111 -25.47 -14.96 13.58
CA GLY A 111 -26.24 -15.44 14.73
C GLY A 111 -25.38 -15.56 16.00
N SER A 112 -25.98 -15.98 17.12
CA SER A 112 -25.26 -16.17 18.39
C SER A 112 -24.39 -17.43 18.45
N HIS A 113 -24.21 -18.12 17.32
CA HIS A 113 -23.47 -19.37 17.27
C HIS A 113 -21.97 -19.12 17.29
N VAL A 114 -21.33 -19.46 18.40
CA VAL A 114 -19.86 -19.44 18.61
C VAL A 114 -19.10 -20.09 17.45
N GLN A 115 -19.67 -21.16 16.91
CA GLN A 115 -19.14 -21.92 15.78
C GLN A 115 -19.03 -21.07 14.50
N THR A 116 -20.10 -20.36 14.13
CA THR A 116 -20.12 -19.51 12.93
C THR A 116 -19.12 -18.36 13.04
N LYS A 117 -18.95 -17.81 14.25
CA LYS A 117 -17.93 -16.79 14.54
C LYS A 117 -16.52 -17.32 14.31
N ALA A 118 -16.18 -18.48 14.86
CA ALA A 118 -14.85 -19.09 14.69
C ALA A 118 -14.50 -19.36 13.21
N VAL A 119 -15.49 -19.77 12.41
CA VAL A 119 -15.31 -19.96 10.95
C VAL A 119 -15.05 -18.66 10.23
N ALA A 120 -15.84 -17.63 10.57
CA ALA A 120 -15.68 -16.31 9.98
C ALA A 120 -14.32 -15.71 10.34
N GLU A 121 -13.85 -15.89 11.58
CA GLU A 121 -12.50 -15.51 12.00
C GLU A 121 -11.43 -16.25 11.19
N HIS A 122 -11.60 -17.55 10.99
CA HIS A 122 -10.66 -18.35 10.20
C HIS A 122 -10.65 -17.94 8.73
N LEU A 123 -11.80 -17.61 8.15
CA LEU A 123 -11.90 -17.08 6.79
C LEU A 123 -11.16 -15.75 6.62
N VAL A 124 -11.38 -14.80 7.54
CA VAL A 124 -10.70 -13.51 7.50
C VAL A 124 -9.20 -13.67 7.73
N GLY A 125 -8.80 -14.56 8.65
CA GLY A 125 -7.38 -14.89 8.87
C GLY A 125 -6.72 -15.51 7.63
N ALA A 126 -7.38 -16.45 6.97
CA ALA A 126 -6.89 -17.05 5.73
C ALA A 126 -6.83 -16.01 4.59
N PHE A 127 -7.84 -15.16 4.45
CA PHE A 127 -7.79 -14.05 3.51
C PHE A 127 -6.64 -13.09 3.82
N ALA A 128 -6.40 -12.78 5.08
CA ALA A 128 -5.28 -11.95 5.51
C ALA A 128 -3.92 -12.57 5.17
N THR A 129 -3.77 -13.90 5.24
CA THR A 129 -2.54 -14.57 4.76
C THR A 129 -2.35 -14.50 3.25
N LYS A 130 -3.46 -14.35 2.50
CA LYS A 130 -3.51 -14.38 1.04
C LYS A 130 -3.51 -13.00 0.40
N GLN A 131 -3.95 -11.99 1.13
CA GLN A 131 -3.60 -10.60 0.91
C GLN A 131 -2.09 -10.61 0.79
N PRO A 132 -1.54 -10.50 -0.44
CA PRO A 132 -0.12 -10.68 -0.61
C PRO A 132 0.54 -9.59 0.23
N ARG A 133 1.83 -9.71 0.47
CA ARG A 133 2.67 -8.61 0.97
C ARG A 133 2.57 -7.34 0.11
N THR A 134 1.63 -7.24 -0.84
CA THR A 134 1.07 -6.08 -1.52
C THR A 134 1.26 -4.75 -0.84
N LEU A 135 1.15 -4.57 0.47
CA LEU A 135 1.50 -3.25 0.98
C LEU A 135 3.00 -2.99 0.87
N ALA A 136 3.85 -3.92 1.32
CA ALA A 136 5.29 -3.85 1.11
C ALA A 136 5.69 -3.95 -0.38
N GLU A 137 5.04 -4.81 -1.16
CA GLU A 137 5.30 -4.98 -2.59
C GLU A 137 4.79 -3.80 -3.42
N ARG A 138 3.58 -3.28 -3.18
CA ARG A 138 3.07 -2.06 -3.82
C ARG A 138 3.86 -0.84 -3.36
N MET A 139 4.33 -0.79 -2.10
CA MET A 139 5.24 0.27 -1.66
C MET A 139 6.60 0.15 -2.34
N ALA A 140 7.13 -1.06 -2.49
CA ALA A 140 8.36 -1.32 -3.23
C ALA A 140 8.20 -0.94 -4.71
N GLU A 141 7.11 -1.34 -5.36
CA GLU A 141 6.78 -1.03 -6.74
C GLU A 141 6.55 0.47 -6.94
N ARG A 142 5.79 1.13 -6.05
CA ARG A 142 5.61 2.59 -6.07
C ARG A 142 6.94 3.31 -5.86
N SER A 143 7.80 2.81 -4.98
CA SER A 143 9.13 3.38 -4.77
C SER A 143 10.03 3.19 -5.99
N ALA A 144 9.96 2.04 -6.66
CA ALA A 144 10.70 1.76 -7.89
C ALA A 144 10.21 2.62 -9.06
N ALA A 145 8.90 2.79 -9.18
CA ALA A 145 8.29 3.67 -10.17
C ALA A 145 8.67 5.14 -9.92
N ALA A 146 8.65 5.59 -8.67
CA ALA A 146 9.05 6.96 -8.30
C ALA A 146 10.54 7.20 -8.59
N ARG A 147 11.43 6.26 -8.26
CA ARG A 147 12.85 6.33 -8.61
C ARG A 147 13.06 6.40 -10.12
N SER A 148 12.38 5.54 -10.87
CA SER A 148 12.45 5.52 -12.34
C SER A 148 11.98 6.84 -12.96
N ALA A 149 10.93 7.45 -12.41
CA ALA A 149 10.44 8.75 -12.86
C ALA A 149 11.43 9.88 -12.55
N ALA A 150 12.03 9.88 -11.36
CA ALA A 150 13.04 10.85 -10.98
C ALA A 150 14.31 10.74 -11.85
N GLU A 151 14.76 9.52 -12.15
CA GLU A 151 15.91 9.27 -13.04
C GLU A 151 15.65 9.78 -14.46
N ARG A 152 14.46 9.52 -15.02
CA ARG A 152 14.07 10.06 -16.34
C ARG A 152 14.09 11.58 -16.36
N SER A 153 13.49 12.23 -15.36
CA SER A 153 13.48 13.69 -15.25
C SER A 153 14.89 14.28 -15.12
N ALA A 154 15.78 13.63 -14.37
CA ALA A 154 17.18 14.03 -14.24
C ALA A 154 17.94 13.86 -15.58
N ALA A 155 17.70 12.77 -16.31
CA ALA A 155 18.30 12.54 -17.62
C ALA A 155 17.83 13.57 -18.67
N GLU A 156 16.54 13.88 -18.70
CA GLU A 156 15.97 14.91 -19.58
C GLU A 156 16.56 16.29 -19.31
N SER A 157 16.71 16.65 -18.03
CA SER A 157 17.29 17.93 -17.62
C SER A 157 18.75 18.06 -18.06
N ARG A 158 19.56 17.01 -17.90
CA ARG A 158 20.96 16.98 -18.40
C ARG A 158 21.03 17.09 -19.92
N ALA A 159 20.13 16.41 -20.64
CA ALA A 159 20.07 16.49 -22.09
C ALA A 159 19.68 17.89 -22.59
N ALA A 160 18.75 18.57 -21.90
CA ALA A 160 18.38 19.95 -22.21
C ALA A 160 19.54 20.93 -21.96
N GLU A 161 20.25 20.76 -20.84
CA GLU A 161 21.41 21.59 -20.50
C GLU A 161 22.56 21.44 -21.51
N SER A 162 22.86 20.20 -21.93
CA SER A 162 23.87 19.93 -22.96
C SER A 162 23.55 20.62 -24.28
N ARG A 163 22.29 20.54 -24.74
CA ARG A 163 21.86 21.22 -25.98
C ARG A 163 21.96 22.74 -25.87
N ALA A 164 21.62 23.30 -24.71
CA ALA A 164 21.75 24.74 -24.48
C ALA A 164 23.22 25.18 -24.50
N ALA A 165 24.13 24.40 -23.92
CA ALA A 165 25.57 24.66 -23.95
C ALA A 165 26.14 24.59 -25.37
N GLU A 166 25.77 23.57 -26.14
CA GLU A 166 26.17 23.41 -27.56
C GLU A 166 25.68 24.58 -28.41
N SER A 167 24.42 25.00 -28.25
CA SER A 167 23.86 26.15 -28.97
C SER A 167 24.63 27.43 -28.68
N ARG A 168 24.96 27.71 -27.42
CA ARG A 168 25.76 28.89 -27.03
C ARG A 168 27.17 28.83 -27.62
N ALA A 169 27.80 27.66 -27.63
CA ALA A 169 29.12 27.48 -28.23
C ALA A 169 29.10 27.70 -29.75
N ALA A 170 28.07 27.20 -30.45
CA ALA A 170 27.89 27.42 -31.88
C ALA A 170 27.66 28.91 -32.21
N GLU A 171 26.81 29.58 -31.42
CA GLU A 171 26.54 31.01 -31.57
C GLU A 171 27.81 31.86 -31.34
N SER A 172 28.61 31.55 -30.32
CA SER A 172 29.87 32.24 -30.05
C SER A 172 30.87 32.10 -31.20
N ARG A 173 31.01 30.90 -31.77
CA ARG A 173 31.89 30.68 -32.94
C ARG A 173 31.40 31.44 -34.17
N ALA A 174 30.09 31.48 -34.39
CA ALA A 174 29.51 32.24 -35.50
C ALA A 174 29.70 33.76 -35.32
N ALA A 175 29.62 34.27 -34.09
CA ALA A 175 29.90 35.67 -33.78
C ALA A 175 31.37 36.04 -34.01
N GLU A 176 32.29 35.17 -33.58
CA GLU A 176 33.74 35.34 -33.76
C GLU A 176 34.12 35.37 -35.25
N SER A 177 33.61 34.41 -36.04
CA SER A 177 33.83 34.37 -37.49
C SER A 177 33.35 35.64 -38.20
N ARG A 178 32.16 36.15 -37.86
CA ARG A 178 31.65 37.42 -38.40
C ARG A 178 32.51 38.62 -38.00
N ALA A 179 33.06 38.62 -36.79
CA ALA A 179 33.96 39.68 -36.34
C ALA A 179 35.29 39.66 -37.09
N GLU A 180 35.86 38.49 -37.36
CA GLU A 180 37.06 38.33 -38.19
C GLU A 180 36.83 38.78 -39.63
N GLU A 181 35.68 38.38 -40.22
CA GLU A 181 35.31 38.78 -41.58
C GLU A 181 35.18 40.30 -41.71
N ARG A 182 34.52 40.96 -40.74
CA ARG A 182 34.44 42.43 -40.68
C ARG A 182 35.83 43.08 -40.60
N ARG A 183 36.71 42.60 -39.72
CA ARG A 183 38.09 43.12 -39.61
C ARG A 183 38.88 42.92 -40.91
N ALA A 184 38.68 41.79 -41.59
CA ALA A 184 39.31 41.52 -42.88
C ALA A 184 38.78 42.42 -44.01
N ALA A 185 37.50 42.76 -43.99
CA ALA A 185 36.89 43.72 -44.91
C ALA A 185 37.41 45.14 -44.66
N GLU A 186 37.47 45.58 -43.40
CA GLU A 186 38.03 46.89 -43.01
C GLU A 186 39.49 47.02 -43.44
N ARG A 187 40.35 46.01 -43.19
CA ARG A 187 41.75 46.04 -43.65
C ARG A 187 41.87 46.20 -45.16
N ARG A 188 41.00 45.53 -45.94
CA ARG A 188 40.96 45.66 -47.40
C ARG A 188 40.54 47.06 -47.83
N ASP A 189 39.58 47.66 -47.14
CA ASP A 189 39.12 49.02 -47.41
C ASP A 189 40.21 50.06 -47.11
N TRP A 190 40.86 49.96 -45.94
CA TRP A 190 42.01 50.79 -45.58
C TRP A 190 43.17 50.69 -46.59
N GLY A 191 43.47 49.48 -47.08
CA GLY A 191 44.50 49.27 -48.11
C GLY A 191 44.20 50.01 -49.42
N LYS A 192 42.92 50.07 -49.83
CA LYS A 192 42.49 50.84 -51.01
C LYS A 192 42.66 52.34 -50.79
N THR A 193 42.25 52.84 -49.63
CA THR A 193 42.32 54.28 -49.29
C THR A 193 43.77 54.79 -49.26
N LEU A 194 44.72 53.97 -48.81
CA LEU A 194 46.14 54.31 -48.72
C LEU A 194 46.91 54.15 -50.05
N LYS A 195 46.28 53.71 -51.15
CA LYS A 195 46.93 53.40 -52.43
C LYS A 195 48.16 52.49 -52.31
N LEU A 196 48.12 51.49 -51.41
CA LEU A 196 49.19 50.50 -51.26
C LEU A 196 49.10 49.38 -52.31
N GLY A 197 48.67 49.72 -53.53
CA GLY A 197 48.56 48.80 -54.67
C GLY A 197 49.73 48.92 -55.61
#